data_AF-A0A916ZRL4-F1
#
_entry.id   AF-A0A916ZRL4-F1
#
_cell.length_a   1.000
_cell.length_b   1.000
_cell.length_c   1.000
_cell.angle_alpha   90.00
_cell.angle_beta   90.00
_cell.angle_gamma   90.00
#
_symmetry.space_group_name_H-M   'P 1'
#
loop_
_entity.id
_entity.type
_entity.pdbx_description
1 polymer ?
#
loop_
_entity_poly.entity_id
_entity_poly.type
_entity_poly.pdbx_seq_one_letter_code
_entity_poly.pdbx_strand_id
1 'polypeptide(L)'
;MYICLDITSCTALKIIMDKKVIDKYFNIVLLSDKDDSFFDLYDILVSKHLKVDTNENRKYFINLKSEIIEFGKKEGYFNQFDSGHCELTDKGKLAKKKGGHKKYLKSEKKYWLNKYQSISLFFVVFFGFIAIYQRGDNNSYKSDSYSLNNEYNHADSLSVSHQEKTTEQQEKKLNDSLNAKSWSD
;
A
#
# COMPACT_ATOMS: atom_id res chain seq x y z
N MET A 1 15.66 -68.76 16.57
CA MET A 1 15.80 -67.67 15.57
C MET A 1 15.13 -66.44 16.17
N TYR A 2 15.92 -65.57 16.79
CA TYR A 2 15.43 -64.33 17.39
C TYR A 2 15.21 -63.32 16.27
N ILE A 3 13.96 -62.90 16.07
CA ILE A 3 13.67 -61.75 15.23
C ILE A 3 13.91 -60.52 16.12
N CYS A 4 15.05 -59.87 15.91
CA CYS A 4 15.30 -58.52 16.42
C CYS A 4 14.18 -57.61 15.91
N LEU A 5 13.35 -57.10 16.81
CA LEU A 5 12.49 -55.96 16.54
C LEU A 5 13.38 -54.71 16.57
N ASP A 6 13.61 -54.16 15.39
CA ASP A 6 14.39 -52.95 15.17
C ASP A 6 13.91 -51.81 16.07
N ILE A 7 14.86 -51.32 16.86
CA ILE A 7 14.81 -50.05 17.56
C ILE A 7 15.17 -49.01 16.50
N THR A 8 14.21 -48.38 15.85
CA THR A 8 14.50 -47.13 15.14
C THR A 8 13.26 -46.27 14.92
N SER A 9 13.39 -45.02 15.35
CA SER A 9 12.48 -43.91 15.11
C SER A 9 11.19 -43.85 15.93
N CYS A 10 11.37 -43.60 17.24
CA CYS A 10 10.41 -42.85 18.04
C CYS A 10 10.39 -41.37 17.56
N THR A 11 10.06 -41.15 16.28
CA THR A 11 9.79 -39.80 15.78
C THR A 11 8.41 -39.47 16.31
N ALA A 12 8.37 -38.73 17.42
CA ALA A 12 7.15 -38.09 17.89
C ALA A 12 6.48 -37.45 16.68
N LEU A 13 5.31 -37.97 16.32
CA LEU A 13 4.52 -37.53 15.19
C LEU A 13 4.11 -36.09 15.50
N LYS A 14 4.96 -35.13 15.14
CA LYS A 14 4.74 -33.70 15.39
C LYS A 14 3.53 -33.32 14.54
N ILE A 15 2.37 -33.26 15.18
CA ILE A 15 1.15 -32.78 14.54
C ILE A 15 1.37 -31.29 14.29
N ILE A 16 1.69 -30.95 13.04
CA ILE A 16 1.89 -29.56 12.63
C ILE A 16 0.54 -28.86 12.75
N MET A 17 0.40 -28.04 13.79
CA MET A 17 -0.80 -27.23 14.00
C MET A 17 -0.77 -25.99 13.11
N ASP A 18 -1.96 -25.58 12.65
CA ASP A 18 -2.08 -24.35 11.87
C ASP A 18 -1.58 -23.15 12.68
N LYS A 19 -0.70 -22.36 12.06
CA LYS A 19 -0.16 -21.11 12.60
C LYS A 19 -1.24 -20.16 13.12
N LYS A 20 -2.43 -20.11 12.49
CA LYS A 20 -3.55 -19.28 12.96
C LYS A 20 -4.06 -19.73 14.34
N VAL A 21 -4.06 -21.02 14.58
CA VAL A 21 -4.50 -21.62 15.86
C VAL A 21 -3.48 -21.29 16.94
N ILE A 22 -2.19 -21.47 16.64
CA ILE A 22 -1.08 -21.13 17.55
C ILE A 22 -1.14 -19.65 17.92
N ASP A 23 -1.25 -18.74 16.94
CA ASP A 23 -1.34 -17.29 17.17
C ASP A 23 -2.55 -16.91 18.01
N LYS A 24 -3.72 -17.54 17.79
CA LYS A 24 -4.93 -17.30 18.58
C LYS A 24 -4.72 -17.65 20.05
N TYR A 25 -4.25 -18.87 20.33
CA TYR A 25 -4.08 -19.33 21.72
C TYR A 25 -2.87 -18.67 22.40
N PHE A 26 -1.81 -18.39 21.68
CA PHE A 26 -0.69 -17.59 22.18
C PHE A 26 -1.15 -16.19 22.62
N ASN A 27 -2.00 -15.54 21.83
CA ASN A 27 -2.54 -14.23 22.19
C ASN A 27 -3.47 -14.30 23.40
N ILE A 28 -4.23 -15.39 23.57
CA ILE A 28 -5.02 -15.65 24.80
C ILE A 28 -4.09 -15.76 26.01
N VAL A 29 -2.98 -16.48 25.89
CA VAL A 29 -2.00 -16.65 26.97
C VAL A 29 -1.42 -15.31 27.40
N LEU A 30 -1.00 -14.48 26.44
CA LEU A 30 -0.49 -13.14 26.71
C LEU A 30 -1.53 -12.21 27.34
N LEU A 31 -2.80 -12.33 26.95
CA LEU A 31 -3.90 -11.50 27.43
C LEU A 31 -4.54 -12.03 28.72
N SER A 32 -4.05 -13.13 29.29
CA SER A 32 -4.61 -13.68 30.51
C SER A 32 -4.45 -12.73 31.69
N ASP A 33 -5.45 -12.73 32.58
CA ASP A 33 -5.51 -11.88 33.77
C ASP A 33 -4.50 -12.28 34.86
N LYS A 34 -3.70 -13.34 34.65
CA LYS A 34 -2.67 -13.76 35.62
C LYS A 34 -1.52 -12.76 35.60
N ASP A 35 -1.39 -11.94 36.63
CA ASP A 35 -0.33 -10.92 36.75
C ASP A 35 1.08 -11.48 36.93
N ASP A 36 1.18 -12.77 37.21
CA ASP A 36 2.46 -13.41 37.48
C ASP A 36 3.34 -13.48 36.22
N SER A 37 4.60 -13.08 36.38
CA SER A 37 5.62 -13.29 35.35
C SER A 37 5.79 -14.78 35.06
N PHE A 38 5.49 -15.65 36.03
CA PHE A 38 5.50 -17.09 35.93
C PHE A 38 4.09 -17.64 35.77
N PHE A 39 3.86 -18.49 34.78
CA PHE A 39 2.54 -19.05 34.52
C PHE A 39 2.61 -20.49 34.01
N ASP A 40 1.51 -21.23 34.21
CA ASP A 40 1.27 -22.50 33.51
C ASP A 40 0.21 -22.28 32.43
N LEU A 41 0.51 -22.80 31.23
CA LEU A 41 -0.41 -22.88 30.11
C LEU A 41 -1.65 -23.69 30.43
N TYR A 42 -1.53 -24.72 31.28
CA TYR A 42 -2.67 -25.51 31.72
C TYR A 42 -3.72 -24.62 32.41
N ASP A 43 -3.30 -23.83 33.39
CA ASP A 43 -4.20 -22.94 34.13
C ASP A 43 -4.88 -21.92 33.23
N ILE A 44 -4.17 -21.37 32.24
CA ILE A 44 -4.73 -20.32 31.39
C ILE A 44 -5.69 -20.92 30.34
N LEU A 45 -5.28 -22.00 29.69
CA LEU A 45 -6.01 -22.56 28.56
C LEU A 45 -7.14 -23.49 29.00
N VAL A 46 -6.93 -24.33 30.01
CA VAL A 46 -7.94 -25.30 30.47
C VAL A 46 -9.01 -24.64 31.34
N SER A 47 -8.66 -23.61 32.11
CA SER A 47 -9.62 -22.90 32.96
C SER A 47 -10.77 -22.28 32.15
N LYS A 48 -10.49 -21.69 30.98
CA LYS A 48 -11.47 -20.88 30.24
C LYS A 48 -11.67 -21.27 28.78
N HIS A 49 -10.76 -22.01 28.14
CA HIS A 49 -10.72 -22.11 26.68
C HIS A 49 -10.73 -23.53 26.11
N LEU A 50 -10.35 -24.54 26.90
CA LEU A 50 -10.23 -25.93 26.45
C LEU A 50 -10.80 -26.90 27.48
N LYS A 51 -11.59 -27.87 27.02
CA LYS A 51 -12.01 -29.02 27.83
C LYS A 51 -11.05 -30.18 27.58
N VAL A 52 -10.51 -30.75 28.66
CA VAL A 52 -9.47 -31.79 28.62
C VAL A 52 -9.99 -33.09 29.27
N ASP A 53 -11.26 -33.37 29.00
CA ASP A 53 -12.04 -34.49 29.52
C ASP A 53 -11.69 -35.83 28.85
N THR A 54 -11.47 -35.83 27.52
CA THR A 54 -11.15 -37.03 26.75
C THR A 54 -9.64 -37.21 26.51
N ASN A 55 -9.22 -38.45 26.18
CA ASN A 55 -7.83 -38.74 25.81
C ASN A 55 -7.39 -38.02 24.53
N GLU A 56 -8.29 -37.82 23.57
CA GLU A 56 -8.00 -37.05 22.36
C GLU A 56 -7.79 -35.57 22.69
N ASN A 57 -8.63 -35.00 23.54
CA ASN A 57 -8.50 -33.61 23.99
C ASN A 57 -7.22 -33.39 24.80
N ARG A 58 -6.78 -34.37 25.60
CA ARG A 58 -5.47 -34.37 26.27
C ARG A 58 -4.32 -34.33 25.29
N LYS A 59 -4.32 -35.20 24.28
CA LYS A 59 -3.28 -35.22 23.24
C LYS A 59 -3.24 -33.90 22.47
N TYR A 60 -4.41 -33.37 22.11
CA TYR A 60 -4.52 -32.07 21.46
C TYR A 60 -3.93 -30.94 22.32
N PHE A 61 -4.28 -30.92 23.61
CA PHE A 61 -3.76 -29.93 24.54
C PHE A 61 -2.23 -30.01 24.70
N ILE A 62 -1.67 -31.22 24.82
CA ILE A 62 -0.21 -31.41 24.94
C ILE A 62 0.50 -30.86 23.70
N ASN A 63 -0.01 -31.16 22.50
CA ASN A 63 0.56 -30.66 21.25
C ASN A 63 0.44 -29.13 21.16
N LEU A 64 -0.74 -28.57 21.47
CA LEU A 64 -0.96 -27.13 21.48
C LEU A 64 -0.04 -26.42 22.49
N LYS A 65 0.11 -26.97 23.71
CA LYS A 65 1.02 -26.45 24.74
C LYS A 65 2.45 -26.42 24.21
N SER A 66 2.91 -27.51 23.60
CA SER A 66 4.25 -27.60 23.02
C SER A 66 4.49 -26.54 21.94
N GLU A 67 3.55 -26.40 20.98
CA GLU A 67 3.65 -25.44 19.88
C GLU A 67 3.64 -23.98 20.37
N ILE A 68 2.81 -23.66 21.37
CA ILE A 68 2.78 -22.31 21.97
C ILE A 68 4.09 -22.00 22.68
N ILE A 69 4.67 -22.95 23.41
CA ILE A 69 5.96 -22.77 24.09
C ILE A 69 7.06 -22.58 23.06
N GLU A 70 7.13 -23.42 22.04
CA GLU A 70 8.13 -23.34 20.97
C GLU A 70 8.04 -21.99 20.24
N PHE A 71 6.83 -21.56 19.89
CA PHE A 71 6.59 -20.24 19.29
C PHE A 71 7.03 -19.10 20.22
N GLY A 72 6.60 -19.14 21.47
CA GLY A 72 6.93 -18.12 22.47
C GLY A 72 8.42 -18.01 22.75
N LYS A 73 9.15 -19.14 22.79
CA LYS A 73 10.61 -19.17 22.90
C LYS A 73 11.30 -18.60 21.67
N LYS A 74 10.90 -19.09 20.48
CA LYS A 74 11.51 -18.68 19.20
C LYS A 74 11.39 -17.17 18.99
N GLU A 75 10.25 -16.61 19.36
CA GLU A 75 9.98 -15.18 19.24
C GLU A 75 10.48 -14.38 20.46
N GLY A 76 11.03 -15.03 21.49
CA GLY A 76 11.62 -14.41 22.66
C GLY A 76 10.61 -13.80 23.65
N TYR A 77 9.36 -14.29 23.66
CA TYR A 77 8.34 -13.87 24.62
C TYR A 77 8.37 -14.67 25.93
N PHE A 78 8.81 -15.93 25.89
CA PHE A 78 8.84 -16.83 27.04
C PHE A 78 10.22 -17.46 27.27
N ASN A 79 10.56 -17.65 28.53
CA ASN A 79 11.56 -18.61 28.98
C ASN A 79 10.83 -19.83 29.57
N GLN A 80 11.32 -21.04 29.30
CA GLN A 80 10.76 -22.25 29.92
C GLN A 80 11.74 -22.78 30.95
N PHE A 81 11.22 -23.15 32.11
CA PHE A 81 11.97 -23.87 33.13
C PHE A 81 11.80 -25.38 32.98
N ASP A 82 12.74 -26.13 33.53
CA ASP A 82 12.71 -27.61 33.55
C ASP A 82 11.47 -28.15 34.28
N SER A 83 10.87 -27.35 35.16
CA SER A 83 9.61 -27.64 35.87
C SER A 83 8.36 -27.58 34.98
N GLY A 84 8.48 -27.15 33.71
CA GLY A 84 7.34 -27.01 32.79
C GLY A 84 6.58 -25.68 32.93
N HIS A 85 6.96 -24.84 33.89
CA HIS A 85 6.49 -23.46 34.00
C HIS A 85 7.15 -22.56 32.96
N CYS A 86 6.43 -21.52 32.55
CA CYS A 86 6.91 -20.50 31.62
C CYS A 86 7.02 -19.16 32.34
N GLU A 87 8.07 -18.39 32.05
CA GLU A 87 8.20 -17.00 32.47
C GLU A 87 8.14 -16.05 31.28
N LEU A 88 7.41 -14.95 31.45
CA LEU A 88 7.40 -13.83 30.51
C LEU A 88 8.74 -13.10 30.53
N THR A 89 9.40 -13.02 29.37
CA THR A 89 10.53 -12.10 29.16
C THR A 89 10.06 -10.65 29.17
N ASP A 90 10.98 -9.69 29.16
CA ASP A 90 10.63 -8.26 29.04
C ASP A 90 9.83 -7.96 27.77
N LYS A 91 10.12 -8.66 26.67
CA LYS A 91 9.34 -8.60 25.43
C LYS A 91 7.92 -9.12 25.63
N GLY A 92 7.78 -10.26 26.34
CA GLY A 92 6.49 -10.82 26.78
C GLY A 92 5.65 -9.83 27.58
N LYS A 93 6.26 -9.23 28.61
CA LYS A 93 5.62 -8.24 29.50
C LYS A 93 5.18 -7.00 28.72
N LEU A 94 6.02 -6.51 27.81
CA LEU A 94 5.70 -5.36 26.96
C LEU A 94 4.56 -5.68 25.98
N ALA A 95 4.57 -6.88 25.40
CA ALA A 95 3.49 -7.32 24.52
C ALA A 95 2.16 -7.49 25.27
N LYS A 96 2.18 -8.03 26.48
CA LYS A 96 1.02 -8.11 27.38
C LYS A 96 0.47 -6.72 27.68
N LYS A 97 1.31 -5.77 28.09
CA LYS A 97 0.93 -4.38 28.37
C LYS A 97 0.33 -3.66 27.16
N LYS A 98 0.80 -3.97 25.95
CA LYS A 98 0.25 -3.40 24.70
C LYS A 98 -1.02 -4.10 24.19
N GLY A 99 -1.53 -5.09 24.92
CA GLY A 99 -2.76 -5.81 24.58
C GLY A 99 -2.55 -6.95 23.57
N GLY A 100 -1.43 -7.66 23.69
CA GLY A 100 -1.15 -8.90 22.99
C GLY A 100 -0.17 -8.80 21.82
N HIS A 101 0.16 -9.94 21.23
CA HIS A 101 1.17 -10.11 20.18
C HIS A 101 0.93 -9.21 18.96
N LYS A 102 -0.31 -9.16 18.48
CA LYS A 102 -0.68 -8.40 17.27
C LYS A 102 -0.52 -6.89 17.48
N LYS A 103 -0.96 -6.38 18.63
CA LYS A 103 -0.86 -4.97 18.97
C LYS A 103 0.59 -4.58 19.23
N TYR A 104 1.36 -5.47 19.86
CA TYR A 104 2.80 -5.31 20.02
C TYR A 104 3.51 -5.14 18.68
N LEU A 105 3.34 -6.09 17.75
CA LEU A 105 3.94 -6.00 16.41
C LEU A 105 3.53 -4.73 15.66
N LYS A 106 2.27 -4.32 15.77
CA LYS A 106 1.80 -3.07 15.14
C LYS A 106 2.48 -1.83 15.73
N SER A 107 2.76 -1.84 17.03
CA SER A 107 3.45 -0.74 17.73
C SER A 107 4.96 -0.72 17.49
N GLU A 108 5.55 -1.88 17.20
CA GLU A 108 6.99 -2.05 16.99
C GLU A 108 7.40 -1.80 15.54
N LYS A 109 6.44 -1.83 14.60
CA LYS A 109 6.61 -1.33 13.23
C LYS A 109 6.95 0.17 13.28
N LYS A 110 8.24 0.46 13.44
CA LYS A 110 8.86 1.73 13.09
C LYS A 110 8.58 1.94 11.60
N TYR A 111 7.70 2.88 11.28
CA TYR A 111 7.52 3.29 9.90
C TYR A 111 8.88 3.75 9.38
N TRP A 112 9.33 3.21 8.24
CA TRP A 112 10.60 3.59 7.61
C TRP A 112 10.64 5.10 7.29
N LEU A 113 9.45 5.68 7.07
CA LEU A 113 9.21 7.10 6.96
C LEU A 113 8.31 7.54 8.12
N ASN A 114 8.69 8.61 8.80
CA ASN A 114 7.82 9.23 9.80
C ASN A 114 6.45 9.57 9.15
N LYS A 115 5.33 9.53 9.88
CA LYS A 115 3.99 9.74 9.27
C LYS A 115 3.93 10.97 8.35
N TYR A 116 4.61 12.05 8.77
CA TYR A 116 4.74 13.30 8.02
C TYR A 116 5.57 13.17 6.73
N GLN A 117 6.63 12.35 6.72
CA GLN A 117 7.44 12.10 5.53
C GLN A 117 6.68 11.26 4.49
N SER A 118 5.82 10.33 4.93
CA SER A 118 4.94 9.59 4.01
C SER A 118 3.89 10.52 3.37
N ILE A 119 3.35 11.46 4.13
CA ILE A 119 2.40 12.46 3.63
C ILE A 119 3.09 13.44 2.68
N SER A 120 4.29 13.92 3.01
CA SER A 120 5.04 14.82 2.13
C SER A 120 5.41 14.15 0.81
N LEU A 121 5.77 12.87 0.82
CA LEU A 121 6.06 12.12 -0.40
C LEU A 121 4.83 12.04 -1.32
N PHE A 122 3.65 11.81 -0.76
CA PHE A 122 2.39 11.80 -1.51
C PHE A 122 2.14 13.15 -2.19
N PHE A 123 2.30 14.26 -1.48
CA PHE A 123 2.12 15.60 -2.04
C PHE A 123 3.17 15.93 -3.11
N VAL A 124 4.45 15.61 -2.91
CA VAL A 124 5.51 15.86 -3.90
C VAL A 124 5.23 15.11 -5.20
N VAL A 125 4.80 13.85 -5.11
CA VAL A 125 4.46 13.05 -6.28
C VAL A 125 3.21 13.62 -6.96
N PHE A 126 2.15 13.92 -6.20
CA PHE A 126 0.90 14.44 -6.75
C PHE A 126 1.06 15.82 -7.42
N PHE A 127 1.75 16.76 -6.76
CA PHE A 127 2.04 18.07 -7.35
C PHE A 127 3.08 17.99 -8.49
N GLY A 128 4.03 17.06 -8.40
CA GLY A 128 5.00 16.81 -9.48
C GLY A 128 4.32 16.35 -10.76
N PHE A 129 3.34 15.43 -10.66
CA PHE A 129 2.54 15.03 -11.82
C PHE A 129 1.71 16.19 -12.37
N ILE A 130 1.03 16.97 -11.53
CA ILE A 130 0.25 18.14 -11.98
C ILE A 130 1.13 19.15 -12.74
N ALA A 131 2.34 19.43 -12.25
CA ALA A 131 3.27 20.35 -12.91
C ALA A 131 3.72 19.85 -14.30
N ILE A 132 3.89 18.54 -14.46
CA ILE A 132 4.21 17.91 -15.76
C ILE A 132 3.01 18.00 -16.71
N TYR A 133 1.79 17.69 -16.23
CA TYR A 133 0.57 17.79 -17.03
C TYR A 133 0.32 19.21 -17.55
N GLN A 134 0.47 20.23 -16.71
CA GLN A 134 0.32 21.63 -17.14
C GLN A 134 1.38 22.06 -18.16
N ARG A 135 2.60 21.49 -18.10
CA ARG A 135 3.67 21.78 -19.06
C ARG A 135 3.42 21.13 -20.43
N GLY A 136 2.72 20.00 -20.45
CA GLY A 136 2.27 19.33 -21.69
C GLY A 136 1.24 20.16 -22.46
N ASP A 137 0.21 20.67 -21.78
CA ASP A 137 -0.84 21.49 -22.41
C ASP A 137 -0.34 22.88 -22.85
N ASN A 138 0.53 23.53 -22.07
CA ASN A 138 1.02 24.88 -22.39
C ASN A 138 1.88 24.95 -23.67
N ASN A 139 2.47 23.84 -24.13
CA ASN A 139 3.19 23.81 -25.39
C ASN A 139 2.26 23.73 -26.61
N SER A 140 1.03 23.20 -26.44
CA SER A 140 0.04 23.16 -27.53
C SER A 140 -0.60 24.52 -27.76
N TYR A 141 -0.94 25.25 -26.69
CA TYR A 141 -1.53 26.60 -26.82
C TYR A 141 -0.59 27.64 -27.44
N LYS A 142 0.72 27.47 -27.28
CA LYS A 142 1.69 28.36 -27.94
C LYS A 142 1.75 28.12 -29.45
N SER A 143 1.69 26.88 -29.90
CA SER A 143 1.68 26.51 -31.33
C SER A 143 0.50 27.15 -32.07
N ASP A 144 -0.70 27.05 -31.49
CA ASP A 144 -1.92 27.51 -32.14
C ASP A 144 -2.04 29.05 -32.17
N SER A 145 -1.39 29.75 -31.24
CA SER A 145 -1.34 31.23 -31.27
C SER A 145 -0.46 31.78 -32.39
N TYR A 146 0.62 31.09 -32.78
CA TYR A 146 1.50 31.53 -33.86
C TYR A 146 0.90 31.22 -35.24
N SER A 147 0.16 30.12 -35.39
CA SER A 147 -0.53 29.79 -36.64
C SER A 147 -1.71 30.73 -36.91
N LEU A 148 -2.53 31.03 -35.90
CA LEU A 148 -3.64 31.99 -36.02
C LEU A 148 -3.17 33.42 -36.34
N ASN A 149 -2.05 33.86 -35.77
CA ASN A 149 -1.53 35.20 -36.03
C ASN A 149 -0.96 35.33 -37.46
N ASN A 150 -0.35 34.27 -37.99
CA ASN A 150 0.08 34.24 -39.39
C ASN A 150 -1.10 34.18 -40.36
N GLU A 151 -2.17 33.46 -40.02
CA GLU A 151 -3.38 33.39 -40.84
C GLU A 151 -4.13 34.73 -40.87
N TYR A 152 -4.21 35.44 -39.74
CA TYR A 152 -4.80 36.78 -39.67
C TYR A 152 -4.01 37.80 -40.49
N ASN A 153 -2.67 37.80 -40.38
CA ASN A 153 -1.81 38.70 -41.16
C ASN A 153 -1.83 38.37 -42.66
N HIS A 154 -2.01 37.10 -43.05
CA HIS A 154 -2.15 36.71 -44.44
C HIS A 154 -3.53 37.09 -45.02
N ALA A 155 -4.60 36.96 -44.24
CA ALA A 155 -5.94 37.35 -44.67
C ALA A 155 -6.08 38.88 -44.83
N ASP A 156 -5.45 39.65 -43.94
CA ASP A 156 -5.48 41.13 -43.98
C ASP A 156 -4.64 41.69 -45.13
N SER A 157 -3.50 41.05 -45.45
CA SER A 157 -2.74 41.41 -46.66
C SER A 157 -3.46 41.06 -47.97
N LEU A 158 -4.29 40.00 -47.98
CA LEU A 158 -5.07 39.61 -49.15
C LEU A 158 -6.25 40.56 -49.40
N SER A 159 -6.95 40.99 -48.33
CA SER A 159 -8.08 41.92 -48.40
C SER A 159 -7.66 43.31 -48.92
N VAL A 160 -6.51 43.82 -48.45
CA VAL A 160 -5.93 45.09 -48.90
C VAL A 160 -5.55 45.03 -50.39
N SER A 161 -4.95 43.92 -50.85
CA SER A 161 -4.57 43.75 -52.27
C SER A 161 -5.76 43.61 -53.23
N HIS A 162 -6.91 43.12 -52.75
CA HIS A 162 -8.14 43.01 -53.56
C HIS A 162 -8.92 44.33 -53.64
N GLN A 163 -8.90 45.18 -52.59
CA GLN A 163 -9.48 46.52 -52.68
C GLN A 163 -8.72 47.44 -53.64
N GLU A 164 -7.39 47.39 -53.64
CA GLU A 164 -6.55 48.22 -54.51
C GLU A 164 -6.77 47.88 -56.00
N LYS A 165 -6.79 46.59 -56.36
CA LYS A 165 -7.05 46.15 -57.74
C LYS A 165 -8.47 46.41 -58.25
N THR A 166 -9.46 46.42 -57.35
CA THR A 166 -10.86 46.70 -57.76
C THR A 166 -11.08 48.18 -58.01
N THR A 167 -10.39 49.05 -57.26
CA THR A 167 -10.47 50.51 -57.40
C THR A 167 -9.81 50.96 -58.71
N GLU A 168 -8.63 50.44 -59.06
CA GLU A 168 -7.94 50.77 -60.32
C GLU A 168 -8.71 50.31 -61.59
N GLN A 169 -9.41 49.17 -61.54
CA GLN A 169 -10.21 48.70 -62.67
C GLN A 169 -11.52 49.50 -62.86
N GLN A 170 -12.11 50.02 -61.78
CA GLN A 170 -13.30 50.88 -61.87
C GLN A 170 -12.95 52.28 -62.39
N GLU A 171 -11.82 52.85 -61.95
CA GLU A 171 -11.36 54.18 -62.38
C GLU A 171 -10.97 54.20 -63.88
N LYS A 172 -10.34 53.13 -64.37
CA LYS A 172 -10.00 52.98 -65.79
C LYS A 172 -11.24 52.82 -66.69
N LYS A 173 -12.25 52.04 -66.26
CA LYS A 173 -13.52 51.90 -66.99
C LYS A 173 -14.36 53.19 -67.01
N LEU A 174 -14.31 53.99 -65.93
CA LEU A 174 -15.00 55.28 -65.89
C LEU A 174 -14.37 56.27 -66.88
N ASN A 175 -13.03 56.36 -66.90
CA ASN A 175 -12.29 57.26 -67.79
C ASN A 175 -12.42 56.89 -69.28
N ASP A 176 -12.41 55.60 -69.62
CA ASP A 176 -12.62 55.16 -71.00
C ASP A 176 -14.06 55.43 -71.49
N SER A 177 -15.07 55.38 -70.60
CA SER A 177 -16.46 55.70 -70.94
C SER A 177 -16.73 57.20 -71.14
N LEU A 178 -15.98 58.07 -70.43
CA LEU A 178 -16.08 59.52 -70.55
C LEU A 178 -15.42 60.03 -71.85
N ASN A 179 -14.33 59.40 -72.30
CA ASN A 179 -13.62 59.79 -73.52
C ASN A 179 -14.29 59.28 -74.81
N ALA A 180 -15.03 58.17 -74.76
CA ALA A 180 -15.77 57.66 -75.91
C ALA A 180 -17.03 58.48 -76.26
N LYS A 181 -17.50 59.35 -75.36
CA LYS A 181 -18.72 60.16 -75.56
C LYS A 181 -18.46 61.56 -76.14
N SER A 182 -17.20 61.94 -76.39
CA SER A 182 -16.85 63.28 -76.91
C SER A 182 -16.63 63.36 -78.44
N TRP A 183 -16.98 62.32 -79.20
CA TRP A 183 -16.81 62.26 -80.66
C TRP A 183 -18.09 61.83 -81.40
N SER A 184 -19.25 62.20 -80.86
CA SER A 184 -20.53 62.04 -81.55
C SER A 184 -21.42 63.24 -81.24
N ASP A 185 -21.03 64.38 -81.80
CA ASP A 185 -21.89 65.44 -82.30
C ASP A 185 -21.21 66.07 -83.53
#